data_AF-A0A374UNE4-F1
#
_entry.id   AF-A0A374UNE4-F1
#
_cell.length_a   1.000
_cell.length_b   1.000
_cell.length_c   1.000
_cell.angle_alpha   90.00
_cell.angle_beta   90.00
_cell.angle_gamma   90.00
#
_symmetry.space_group_name_H-M   'P 1'
#
loop_
_entity.id
_entity.type
_entity.pdbx_description
1 polymer ?
#
loop_
_entity_poly.entity_id
_entity_poly.type
_entity_poly.pdbx_seq_one_letter_code
_entity_poly.pdbx_strand_id
1 'polypeptide(L)'
;MNEIQAVKTAKIEEVKKNSKKGFTLVELVVVIAILAVLAAIAIPVVASTIKSSQISSAQSNAQTIETAIKEAKAATAAGDDSIFVNSTNGHKASKNDLTVADVLGAKKITSAAAQKYTIDGTDYNCVYDATDEKVYFAAADKKSTIGKDSNDISSHSVIALTTTAQDGKISVVTTDLKNLKVTQQAGD
;
A
#
# COMPACT_ATOMS: atom_id res chain seq x y z
N MET A 1 -58.82 27.14 44.09
CA MET A 1 -57.72 27.05 43.09
C MET A 1 -56.47 26.32 43.60
N ASN A 2 -56.42 25.77 44.83
CA ASN A 2 -55.15 25.28 45.42
C ASN A 2 -54.97 23.76 45.50
N GLU A 3 -56.01 22.94 45.29
CA GLU A 3 -55.90 21.49 45.50
C GLU A 3 -55.41 20.71 44.26
N ILE A 4 -55.80 21.13 43.05
CA ILE A 4 -55.42 20.45 41.80
C ILE A 4 -53.91 20.58 41.51
N GLN A 5 -53.30 21.69 41.93
CA GLN A 5 -51.85 21.93 41.77
C GLN A 5 -51.02 21.05 42.71
N ALA A 6 -51.50 20.76 43.92
CA ALA A 6 -50.82 19.90 44.89
C ALA A 6 -50.80 18.43 44.43
N VAL A 7 -51.93 17.93 43.92
CA VAL A 7 -52.04 16.55 43.41
C VAL A 7 -51.18 16.32 42.16
N LYS A 8 -51.09 17.31 41.26
CA LYS A 8 -50.23 17.24 40.06
C LYS A 8 -48.74 17.21 40.43
N THR A 9 -48.35 17.93 41.48
CA THR A 9 -46.95 18.02 41.94
C THR A 9 -46.52 16.72 42.64
N ALA A 10 -47.35 16.16 43.52
CA ALA A 10 -47.07 14.90 44.20
C ALA A 10 -46.92 13.71 43.22
N LYS A 11 -47.76 13.67 42.17
CA LYS A 11 -47.72 12.61 41.14
C LYS A 11 -46.48 12.70 40.24
N ILE A 12 -45.89 13.90 40.08
CA ILE A 12 -44.65 14.11 39.32
C ILE A 12 -43.41 13.74 40.15
N GLU A 13 -43.44 13.92 41.48
CA GLU A 13 -42.36 13.41 42.36
C GLU A 13 -42.32 11.88 42.44
N GLU A 14 -43.48 11.23 42.46
CA GLU A 14 -43.57 9.76 42.51
C GLU A 14 -43.01 9.10 41.23
N VAL A 15 -43.25 9.71 40.06
CA VAL A 15 -42.72 9.22 38.76
C VAL A 15 -41.21 9.45 38.62
N LYS A 16 -40.63 10.44 39.31
CA LYS A 16 -39.20 10.78 39.18
C LYS A 16 -38.27 9.85 39.98
N LYS A 17 -38.82 9.08 40.93
CA LYS A 17 -38.04 8.26 41.88
C LYS A 17 -37.57 6.91 41.32
N ASN A 18 -38.09 6.46 40.17
CA ASN A 18 -37.90 5.08 39.68
C ASN A 18 -37.00 4.89 38.44
N SER A 19 -36.33 5.92 37.91
CA SER A 19 -35.75 5.81 36.55
C SER A 19 -34.25 6.11 36.42
N LYS A 20 -33.44 5.87 37.46
CA LYS A 20 -31.97 5.91 37.32
C LYS A 20 -31.32 4.64 37.84
N LYS A 21 -31.53 3.52 37.14
CA LYS A 21 -30.64 2.36 37.24
C LYS A 21 -29.33 2.74 36.53
N GLY A 22 -28.38 3.26 37.29
CA GLY A 22 -27.01 3.46 36.81
C GLY A 22 -26.30 2.12 36.62
N PHE A 23 -25.40 2.05 35.65
CA PHE A 23 -24.50 0.93 35.46
C PHE A 23 -23.64 0.76 36.72
N THR A 24 -23.56 -0.46 37.26
CA THR A 24 -22.74 -0.71 38.45
C THR A 24 -21.26 -0.72 38.07
N LEU A 25 -20.38 -0.30 38.98
CA LEU A 25 -18.93 -0.39 38.76
C LEU A 25 -18.49 -1.85 38.53
N VAL A 26 -19.18 -2.80 39.17
CA VAL A 26 -18.90 -4.24 39.01
C VAL A 26 -19.20 -4.72 37.60
N GLU A 27 -20.33 -4.31 37.00
CA GLU A 27 -20.65 -4.62 35.60
C GLU A 27 -19.58 -4.10 34.65
N LEU A 28 -19.04 -2.89 34.91
CA LEU A 28 -17.99 -2.32 34.08
C LEU A 28 -16.67 -3.09 34.19
N VAL A 29 -16.29 -3.49 35.41
CA VAL A 29 -15.04 -4.23 35.66
C VAL A 29 -15.06 -5.61 35.02
N VAL A 30 -16.19 -6.33 35.07
CA VAL A 30 -16.30 -7.66 34.43
C VAL A 30 -16.22 -7.54 32.90
N VAL A 31 -16.82 -6.50 32.31
CA VAL A 31 -16.77 -6.31 30.85
C VAL A 31 -15.35 -6.03 30.37
N ILE A 32 -14.61 -5.14 31.02
CA ILE A 32 -13.22 -4.86 30.63
C ILE A 32 -12.32 -6.08 30.84
N ALA A 33 -12.59 -6.91 31.85
CA ALA A 33 -11.84 -8.14 32.10
C ALA A 33 -12.02 -9.15 30.95
N ILE A 34 -13.25 -9.36 30.47
CA ILE A 34 -13.51 -10.25 29.34
C ILE A 34 -12.93 -9.67 28.04
N LEU A 35 -13.07 -8.35 27.81
CA LEU A 35 -12.47 -7.68 26.66
C LEU A 35 -10.94 -7.80 26.64
N ALA A 36 -10.28 -7.76 27.80
CA ALA A 36 -8.84 -7.94 27.89
C ALA A 36 -8.40 -9.34 27.43
N VAL A 37 -9.13 -10.39 27.83
CA VAL A 37 -8.84 -11.77 27.40
C VAL A 37 -9.04 -11.94 25.89
N LEU A 38 -10.13 -11.40 25.35
CA LEU A 38 -10.39 -11.44 23.90
C LEU A 38 -9.33 -10.67 23.11
N ALA A 39 -8.96 -9.48 23.56
CA ALA A 39 -7.94 -8.65 22.92
C ALA A 39 -6.57 -9.35 22.91
N ALA A 40 -6.20 -10.04 23.99
CA ALA A 40 -4.92 -10.74 24.09
C ALA A 40 -4.72 -11.80 22.99
N ILE A 41 -5.79 -12.49 22.57
CA ILE A 41 -5.74 -13.51 21.50
C ILE A 41 -5.97 -12.87 20.12
N ALA A 42 -6.88 -11.90 20.02
CA ALA A 42 -7.27 -11.31 18.75
C ALA A 42 -6.14 -10.45 18.12
N ILE A 43 -5.43 -9.66 18.93
CA ILE A 43 -4.37 -8.76 18.44
C ILE A 43 -3.28 -9.49 17.64
N PRO A 44 -2.63 -10.56 18.15
CA PRO A 44 -1.57 -11.24 17.40
C PRO A 44 -2.07 -11.92 16.13
N VAL A 45 -3.28 -12.51 16.15
CA VAL A 45 -3.87 -13.17 14.98
C VAL A 45 -4.19 -12.17 13.87
N VAL A 46 -4.81 -11.04 14.24
CA VAL A 46 -5.14 -9.98 13.28
C VAL A 46 -3.86 -9.35 12.72
N ALA A 47 -2.85 -9.10 13.56
CA ALA A 47 -1.56 -8.56 13.12
C ALA A 47 -0.87 -9.48 12.11
N SER A 48 -0.81 -10.80 12.37
CA SER A 48 -0.25 -11.77 11.43
C SER A 48 -1.04 -11.84 10.13
N THR A 49 -2.37 -11.77 10.19
CA THR A 49 -3.23 -11.82 8.99
C THR A 49 -3.03 -10.60 8.11
N ILE A 50 -2.95 -9.40 8.72
CA ILE A 50 -2.66 -8.15 8.01
C ILE A 50 -1.27 -8.23 7.36
N LYS A 51 -0.25 -8.70 8.08
CA LYS A 51 1.11 -8.87 7.55
C LYS A 51 1.12 -9.78 6.31
N SER A 52 0.53 -10.97 6.40
CA SER A 52 0.48 -11.90 5.27
C SER A 52 -0.30 -11.34 4.07
N SER A 53 -1.39 -10.61 4.34
CA SER A 53 -2.18 -9.93 3.30
C SER A 53 -1.37 -8.85 2.59
N GLN A 54 -0.59 -8.05 3.33
CA GLN A 54 0.30 -7.05 2.75
C GLN A 54 1.40 -7.68 1.89
N ILE A 55 2.05 -8.74 2.37
CA ILE A 55 3.08 -9.47 1.61
C ILE A 55 2.51 -10.03 0.31
N SER A 56 1.35 -10.69 0.38
CA SER A 56 0.67 -11.24 -0.80
C SER A 56 0.29 -10.15 -1.81
N SER A 57 -0.25 -9.03 -1.33
CA SER A 57 -0.60 -7.88 -2.18
C SER A 57 0.62 -7.26 -2.85
N ALA A 58 1.71 -7.08 -2.11
CA ALA A 58 2.99 -6.58 -2.63
C ALA A 58 3.55 -7.52 -3.70
N GLN A 59 3.55 -8.83 -3.45
CA GLN A 59 4.02 -9.83 -4.41
C GLN A 59 3.19 -9.82 -5.70
N SER A 60 1.86 -9.74 -5.60
CA SER A 60 0.96 -9.66 -6.76
C SER A 60 1.17 -8.38 -7.57
N ASN A 61 1.33 -7.24 -6.89
CA ASN A 61 1.60 -5.96 -7.53
C ASN A 61 2.96 -5.97 -8.24
N ALA A 62 4.01 -6.52 -7.60
CA ALA A 62 5.34 -6.62 -8.20
C ALA A 62 5.30 -7.45 -9.49
N GLN A 63 4.63 -8.61 -9.47
CA GLN A 63 4.47 -9.47 -10.66
C GLN A 63 3.71 -8.77 -11.80
N THR A 64 2.65 -8.04 -11.46
CA THR A 64 1.86 -7.28 -12.43
C THR A 64 2.71 -6.21 -13.12
N ILE A 65 3.51 -5.49 -12.34
CA ILE A 65 4.39 -4.44 -12.84
C ILE A 65 5.54 -5.03 -13.66
N GLU A 66 6.16 -6.11 -13.19
CA GLU A 66 7.23 -6.81 -13.91
C GLU A 66 6.75 -7.29 -15.29
N THR A 67 5.55 -7.89 -15.34
CA THR A 67 4.93 -8.36 -16.58
C THR A 67 4.70 -7.20 -17.54
N ALA A 68 4.17 -6.07 -17.05
CA ALA A 68 3.95 -4.89 -17.87
C ALA A 68 5.25 -4.32 -18.45
N ILE A 69 6.33 -4.27 -17.65
CA ILE A 69 7.64 -3.80 -18.11
C ILE A 69 8.22 -4.76 -19.15
N LYS A 70 8.14 -6.08 -18.93
CA LYS A 70 8.60 -7.09 -19.89
C LYS A 70 7.82 -7.01 -21.21
N GLU A 71 6.50 -6.87 -21.14
CA GLU A 71 5.63 -6.68 -22.30
C GLU A 71 6.01 -5.41 -23.08
N ALA A 72 6.28 -4.30 -22.37
CA ALA A 72 6.69 -3.05 -23.01
C ALA A 72 8.08 -3.14 -23.68
N LYS A 73 9.04 -3.84 -23.05
CA LYS A 73 10.34 -4.14 -23.67
C LYS A 73 10.18 -4.98 -24.93
N ALA A 74 9.30 -5.99 -24.90
CA ALA A 74 9.02 -6.83 -26.07
C ALA A 74 8.34 -6.03 -27.19
N ALA A 75 7.34 -5.20 -26.86
CA ALA A 75 6.68 -4.31 -27.82
C ALA A 75 7.67 -3.32 -28.44
N THR A 76 8.60 -2.79 -27.65
CA THR A 76 9.67 -1.91 -28.12
C THR A 76 10.61 -2.61 -29.10
N ALA A 77 10.98 -3.87 -28.82
CA ALA A 77 11.79 -4.68 -29.73
C ALA A 77 11.05 -5.00 -31.05
N ALA A 78 9.72 -5.17 -30.98
CA ALA A 78 8.87 -5.43 -32.15
C ALA A 78 8.46 -4.15 -32.92
N GLY A 79 8.66 -2.98 -32.32
CA GLY A 79 8.15 -1.70 -32.84
C GLY A 79 6.63 -1.60 -32.86
N ASP A 80 5.94 -2.30 -31.93
CA ASP A 80 4.48 -2.36 -31.85
C ASP A 80 3.91 -1.23 -30.98
N ASP A 81 3.28 -0.26 -31.64
CA ASP A 81 2.65 0.88 -31.00
C ASP A 81 1.25 0.60 -30.43
N SER A 82 0.67 -0.59 -30.60
CA SER A 82 -0.75 -0.81 -30.26
C SER A 82 -1.08 -0.75 -28.76
N ILE A 83 -0.08 -0.99 -27.88
CA ILE A 83 -0.31 -1.24 -26.46
C ILE A 83 0.13 -0.08 -25.55
N PHE A 84 1.19 0.66 -25.91
CA PHE A 84 1.89 1.59 -25.01
C PHE A 84 2.03 3.01 -25.58
N VAL A 85 0.96 3.61 -26.09
CA VAL A 85 1.03 5.00 -26.62
C VAL A 85 0.66 6.00 -25.53
N ASN A 86 1.58 6.89 -25.18
CA ASN A 86 1.21 8.08 -24.42
C ASN A 86 0.74 9.18 -25.38
N SER A 87 -0.56 9.46 -25.40
CA SER A 87 -1.15 10.49 -26.25
C SER A 87 -0.69 11.92 -25.92
N THR A 88 -0.11 12.17 -24.75
CA THR A 88 0.29 13.50 -24.30
C THR A 88 1.71 13.85 -24.75
N ASN A 89 2.64 12.91 -24.63
CA ASN A 89 4.07 13.14 -24.90
C ASN A 89 4.56 12.48 -26.20
N GLY A 90 3.75 11.63 -26.82
CA GLY A 90 4.06 11.01 -28.11
C GLY A 90 5.11 9.90 -28.07
N HIS A 91 5.52 9.47 -26.86
CA HIS A 91 6.39 8.30 -26.66
C HIS A 91 5.72 7.03 -27.18
N LYS A 92 6.51 6.19 -27.85
CA LYS A 92 6.10 5.06 -28.68
C LYS A 92 7.11 3.92 -28.62
N ALA A 93 6.60 2.71 -28.67
CA ALA A 93 7.43 1.51 -28.72
C ALA A 93 8.32 1.51 -29.98
N SER A 94 7.75 1.87 -31.14
CA SER A 94 8.46 1.98 -32.42
C SER A 94 9.62 2.98 -32.45
N LYS A 95 9.54 4.03 -31.63
CA LYS A 95 10.60 5.03 -31.47
C LYS A 95 11.62 4.64 -30.41
N ASN A 96 11.34 3.58 -29.66
CA ASN A 96 12.18 3.10 -28.57
C ASN A 96 12.43 4.24 -27.57
N ASP A 97 11.39 5.00 -27.23
CA ASP A 97 11.44 6.15 -26.29
C ASP A 97 10.39 6.02 -25.17
N LEU A 98 9.83 4.82 -24.97
CA LEU A 98 8.93 4.55 -23.86
C LEU A 98 9.65 4.64 -22.51
N THR A 99 8.99 5.30 -21.56
CA THR A 99 9.41 5.40 -20.16
C THR A 99 8.63 4.44 -19.26
N VAL A 100 9.13 4.18 -18.06
CA VAL A 100 8.37 3.43 -17.04
C VAL A 100 7.02 4.10 -16.76
N ALA A 101 6.95 5.44 -16.71
CA ALA A 101 5.70 6.17 -16.51
C ALA A 101 4.66 5.90 -17.60
N ASP A 102 5.08 5.80 -18.87
CA ASP A 102 4.18 5.48 -19.99
C ASP A 102 3.60 4.06 -19.84
N VAL A 103 4.44 3.09 -19.47
CA VAL A 103 4.03 1.70 -19.24
C VAL A 103 3.01 1.61 -18.10
N LEU A 104 3.32 2.21 -16.95
CA LEU A 104 2.43 2.15 -15.79
C LEU A 104 1.12 2.89 -16.02
N GLY A 105 1.18 4.02 -16.74
CA GLY A 105 0.00 4.80 -17.13
C GLY A 105 -0.89 4.03 -18.10
N ALA A 106 -0.34 3.49 -19.18
CA ALA A 106 -1.09 2.73 -20.19
C ALA A 106 -1.76 1.49 -19.58
N LYS A 107 -1.08 0.79 -18.67
CA LYS A 107 -1.60 -0.40 -17.98
C LYS A 107 -2.45 -0.07 -16.74
N LYS A 108 -2.59 1.20 -16.37
CA LYS A 108 -3.34 1.68 -15.18
C LYS A 108 -2.84 1.08 -13.86
N ILE A 109 -1.54 0.84 -13.76
CA ILE A 109 -0.88 0.23 -12.61
C ILE A 109 0.01 1.22 -11.84
N THR A 110 -0.08 2.52 -12.15
CA THR A 110 0.62 3.59 -11.42
C THR A 110 0.37 3.50 -9.91
N SER A 111 -0.88 3.26 -9.50
CA SER A 111 -1.23 3.12 -8.08
C SER A 111 -0.57 1.91 -7.43
N ALA A 112 -0.35 0.82 -8.18
CA ALA A 112 0.31 -0.38 -7.67
C ALA A 112 1.81 -0.12 -7.42
N ALA A 113 2.49 0.56 -8.35
CA ALA A 113 3.90 0.93 -8.17
C ALA A 113 4.11 2.04 -7.13
N ALA A 114 3.07 2.84 -6.87
CA ALA A 114 3.04 3.87 -5.85
C ALA A 114 2.73 3.33 -4.45
N GLN A 115 2.28 2.07 -4.32
CA GLN A 115 1.98 1.50 -3.01
C GLN A 115 3.25 1.42 -2.16
N LYS A 116 3.10 1.78 -0.89
CA LYS A 116 4.08 1.52 0.16
C LYS A 116 3.51 0.48 1.11
N TYR A 117 4.26 -0.58 1.37
CA TYR A 117 3.89 -1.59 2.35
C TYR A 117 4.71 -1.40 3.62
N THR A 118 4.06 -1.36 4.77
CA THR A 118 4.74 -1.22 6.07
C THR A 118 4.53 -2.49 6.88
N ILE A 119 5.57 -3.31 6.96
CA ILE A 119 5.54 -4.61 7.64
C ILE A 119 6.52 -4.55 8.80
N ASP A 120 6.02 -4.79 10.02
CA ASP A 120 6.80 -4.74 11.26
C ASP A 120 7.60 -3.43 11.42
N GLY A 121 7.01 -2.30 10.97
CA GLY A 121 7.63 -0.98 11.03
C GLY A 121 8.65 -0.68 9.92
N THR A 122 8.89 -1.62 9.00
CA THR A 122 9.77 -1.42 7.84
C THR A 122 8.94 -1.09 6.60
N ASP A 123 9.32 -0.01 5.92
CA ASP A 123 8.70 0.41 4.66
C ASP A 123 9.34 -0.27 3.46
N TYR A 124 8.51 -0.83 2.58
CA TYR A 124 8.89 -1.46 1.33
C TYR A 124 8.32 -0.66 0.15
N ASN A 125 9.19 -0.22 -0.75
CA ASN A 125 8.85 0.59 -1.92
C ASN A 125 9.12 -0.18 -3.21
N CYS A 126 8.37 0.14 -4.28
CA CYS A 126 8.52 -0.53 -5.57
C CYS A 126 9.83 -0.14 -6.24
N VAL A 127 10.64 -1.14 -6.57
CA VAL A 127 11.93 -1.01 -7.24
C VAL A 127 12.08 -1.99 -8.39
N TYR A 128 12.84 -1.59 -9.40
CA TYR A 128 13.25 -2.41 -10.53
C TYR A 128 14.71 -2.76 -10.33
N ASP A 129 15.00 -4.04 -10.30
CA ASP A 129 16.35 -4.56 -10.33
C ASP A 129 16.80 -4.70 -11.77
N ALA A 130 17.74 -3.87 -12.18
CA ALA A 130 18.31 -3.86 -13.52
C ALA A 130 19.26 -5.04 -13.78
N THR A 131 19.78 -5.66 -12.72
CA THR A 131 20.69 -6.81 -12.79
C THR A 131 19.92 -8.05 -13.23
N ASP A 132 18.81 -8.33 -12.53
CA ASP A 132 17.97 -9.53 -12.76
C ASP A 132 16.75 -9.26 -13.65
N GLU A 133 16.51 -8.00 -13.99
CA GLU A 133 15.34 -7.53 -14.73
C GLU A 133 14.00 -7.87 -14.06
N LYS A 134 13.97 -7.79 -12.73
CA LYS A 134 12.82 -8.11 -11.88
C LYS A 134 12.29 -6.91 -11.14
N VAL A 135 11.04 -7.00 -10.66
CA VAL A 135 10.44 -5.96 -9.82
C VAL A 135 10.26 -6.51 -8.41
N TYR A 136 10.61 -5.68 -7.43
CA TYR A 136 10.51 -5.98 -6.01
C TYR A 136 9.83 -4.84 -5.27
N PHE A 137 9.18 -5.14 -4.15
CA PHE A 137 9.03 -4.17 -3.07
C PHE A 137 10.19 -4.36 -2.11
N ALA A 138 11.10 -3.40 -2.07
CA ALA A 138 12.32 -3.50 -1.28
C ALA A 138 12.33 -2.49 -0.14
N ALA A 139 12.87 -2.91 1.00
CA ALA A 139 13.23 -2.00 2.07
C ALA A 139 14.43 -1.12 1.66
N ALA A 140 14.67 -0.05 2.41
CA ALA A 140 15.77 0.88 2.14
C ALA A 140 17.15 0.20 2.16
N ASP A 141 17.31 -0.86 2.95
CA ASP A 141 18.54 -1.66 3.02
C ASP A 141 18.79 -2.54 1.79
N LYS A 142 17.78 -2.72 0.92
CA LYS A 142 17.78 -3.59 -0.26
C LYS A 142 18.06 -5.07 0.03
N LYS A 143 18.11 -5.48 1.30
CA LYS A 143 18.29 -6.87 1.72
C LYS A 143 16.95 -7.55 1.93
N SER A 144 15.98 -6.78 2.42
CA SER A 144 14.63 -7.24 2.64
C SER A 144 13.78 -6.91 1.41
N THR A 145 13.39 -7.94 0.66
CA THR A 145 12.59 -7.80 -0.56
C THR A 145 11.36 -8.69 -0.56
N ILE A 146 10.30 -8.18 -1.17
CA ILE A 146 9.04 -8.88 -1.41
C ILE A 146 8.84 -8.91 -2.93
N GLY A 147 8.84 -10.11 -3.49
CA GLY A 147 8.67 -10.36 -4.91
C GLY A 147 8.45 -11.84 -5.14
N LYS A 148 8.49 -12.29 -6.40
CA LYS A 148 8.37 -13.74 -6.68
C LYS A 148 9.51 -14.54 -6.04
N ASP A 149 10.71 -13.95 -5.94
CA ASP A 149 11.91 -14.54 -5.37
C ASP A 149 12.54 -13.55 -4.38
N SER A 150 12.31 -13.71 -3.07
CA SER A 150 12.93 -12.83 -2.06
C SER A 150 14.46 -13.00 -2.07
N ASN A 151 15.15 -11.97 -2.57
CA ASN A 151 16.59 -11.93 -2.75
C ASN A 151 17.19 -10.71 -2.03
N ASP A 152 18.43 -10.84 -1.55
CA ASP A 152 19.23 -9.68 -1.18
C ASP A 152 19.71 -9.01 -2.48
N ILE A 153 19.23 -7.79 -2.75
CA ILE A 153 19.56 -7.00 -3.94
C ILE A 153 20.45 -5.81 -3.58
N SER A 154 21.12 -5.83 -2.43
CA SER A 154 21.95 -4.73 -1.95
C SER A 154 23.17 -4.44 -2.83
N SER A 155 23.68 -5.46 -3.54
CA SER A 155 24.78 -5.33 -4.49
C SER A 155 24.31 -5.08 -5.93
N HIS A 156 23.00 -5.06 -6.17
CA HIS A 156 22.42 -4.97 -7.51
C HIS A 156 22.21 -3.51 -7.94
N SER A 157 22.15 -3.29 -9.26
CA SER A 157 21.75 -2.02 -9.85
C SER A 157 20.23 -1.85 -9.74
N VAL A 158 19.77 -1.09 -8.76
CA VAL A 158 18.33 -0.95 -8.44
C VAL A 158 17.84 0.47 -8.69
N ILE A 159 16.70 0.60 -9.37
CA ILE A 159 16.03 1.85 -9.70
C ILE A 159 14.67 1.89 -9.00
N ALA A 160 14.35 2.94 -8.25
CA ALA A 160 13.00 3.14 -7.72
C ALA A 160 12.01 3.39 -8.88
N LEU A 161 10.82 2.78 -8.88
CA LEU A 161 9.81 3.08 -9.91
C LEU A 161 8.96 4.30 -9.56
N THR A 162 8.88 4.64 -8.28
CA THR A 162 8.16 5.80 -7.80
C THR A 162 9.02 6.59 -6.83
N THR A 163 8.86 7.90 -6.86
CA THR A 163 9.50 8.85 -5.95
C THR A 163 8.41 9.73 -5.37
N THR A 164 8.44 9.97 -4.07
CA THR A 164 7.60 11.01 -3.46
C THR A 164 8.23 12.37 -3.78
N ALA A 165 7.49 13.22 -4.50
CA ALA A 165 7.88 14.61 -4.69
C ALA A 165 7.78 15.37 -3.36
N GLN A 166 8.50 16.49 -3.25
CA GLN A 166 8.58 17.32 -2.03
C GLN A 166 7.21 17.86 -1.55
N ASP A 167 6.16 17.80 -2.38
CA ASP A 167 4.78 18.21 -2.06
C ASP A 167 3.87 17.04 -1.64
N GLY A 168 4.43 15.84 -1.42
CA GLY A 168 3.69 14.63 -1.04
C GLY A 168 3.00 13.92 -2.21
N LYS A 169 3.13 14.42 -3.46
CA LYS A 169 2.62 13.72 -4.64
C LYS A 169 3.56 12.60 -5.05
N ILE A 170 3.00 11.44 -5.34
CA ILE A 170 3.76 10.31 -5.86
C ILE A 170 3.98 10.54 -7.35
N SER A 171 5.25 10.63 -7.75
CA SER A 171 5.67 10.72 -9.15
C SER A 171 6.27 9.38 -9.58
N VAL A 172 5.93 8.91 -10.78
CA VAL A 172 6.56 7.73 -11.37
C VAL A 172 7.88 8.15 -12.01
N VAL A 173 8.90 7.32 -11.86
CA VAL A 173 10.19 7.54 -12.51
C VAL A 173 10.02 7.47 -14.03
N THR A 174 10.49 8.50 -14.71
CA THR A 174 10.38 8.66 -16.17
C THR A 174 11.59 8.08 -16.91
N THR A 175 12.37 7.21 -16.27
CA THR A 175 13.51 6.56 -16.92
C THR A 175 13.05 5.74 -18.12
N ASP A 176 13.69 5.96 -19.27
CA ASP A 176 13.46 5.19 -20.49
C ASP A 176 13.70 3.70 -20.26
N LEU A 177 12.90 2.85 -20.91
CA LEU A 177 13.04 1.39 -20.82
C LEU A 177 14.43 0.89 -21.24
N LYS A 178 15.12 1.63 -22.12
CA LYS A 178 16.54 1.36 -22.49
C LYS A 178 17.49 1.57 -21.32
N ASN A 179 17.31 2.66 -20.58
CA ASN A 179 18.18 3.05 -19.47
C ASN A 179 17.86 2.27 -18.18
N LEU A 180 16.73 1.57 -18.16
CA LEU A 180 16.32 0.71 -17.06
C LEU A 180 17.31 -0.46 -16.83
N LYS A 181 18.15 -0.82 -17.82
CA LYS A 181 19.18 -1.86 -17.67
C LYS A 181 20.49 -1.41 -17.01
N VAL A 182 20.61 -0.16 -16.54
CA VAL A 182 21.82 0.45 -15.96
C VAL A 182 23.12 -0.10 -16.57
N THR A 183 23.63 0.56 -17.60
CA THR A 183 25.02 0.33 -18.03
C THR A 183 25.90 0.50 -16.78
N GLN A 184 26.56 -0.56 -16.32
CA GLN A 184 27.57 -0.44 -15.27
C GLN A 184 28.49 0.70 -15.71
N GLN A 185 28.61 1.73 -14.87
CA GLN A 185 29.63 2.74 -15.04
C GLN A 185 30.95 1.96 -15.06
N ALA A 186 31.59 1.90 -16.24
CA ALA A 186 32.91 1.30 -16.37
C ALA A 186 33.79 1.98 -15.31
N GLY A 187 34.20 1.21 -14.30
CA GLY A 187 35.16 1.68 -13.31
C GLY A 187 36.50 1.86 -14.01
N ASP A 188 37.00 3.10 -13.94
CA ASP A 188 38.32 3.64 -14.26
C ASP A 188 39.14 3.02 -15.41
#